data_AF-A0A0Q4G6Z2-F1
#
_entry.id   AF-A0A0Q4G6Z2-F1
#
_cell.length_a   1.000
_cell.length_b   1.000
_cell.length_c   1.000
_cell.angle_alpha   90.00
_cell.angle_beta   90.00
_cell.angle_gamma   90.00
#
_symmetry.space_group_name_H-M   'P 1'
#
loop_
_entity.id
_entity.type
_entity.pdbx_description
1 polymer ?
#
loop_
_entity_poly.entity_id
_entity_poly.type
_entity_poly.pdbx_seq_one_letter_code
_entity_poly.pdbx_strand_id
1 'polypeptide(L)'
;MTRTLLLASLSMLPILAGCAAGRQRERPVLTARAVARIAAQCGAVRSKFHPGRTGLPSADFTLRAGDDGDAESSPAVRCIGAALDAYRHAYFGFRPDTAQPPSS
;
A
#
# COMPACT_ATOMS: atom_id res chain seq x y z
N MET A 1 -20.08 45.37 56.69
CA MET A 1 -18.88 45.62 55.86
C MET A 1 -18.98 44.75 54.62
N THR A 2 -19.35 45.37 53.51
CA THR A 2 -19.66 44.75 52.22
C THR A 2 -18.40 44.78 51.37
N ARG A 3 -17.94 43.62 50.84
CA ARG A 3 -16.90 43.58 49.80
C ARG A 3 -17.28 42.59 48.72
N THR A 4 -17.96 43.15 47.73
CA THR A 4 -18.23 42.64 46.39
C THR A 4 -16.92 42.21 45.72
N LEU A 5 -16.82 40.95 45.32
CA LEU A 5 -15.77 40.46 44.43
C LEU A 5 -16.34 40.37 43.01
N LEU A 6 -15.95 41.36 42.20
CA LEU A 6 -16.17 41.43 40.77
C LEU A 6 -14.81 41.16 40.12
N LEU A 7 -14.63 39.99 39.50
CA LEU A 7 -13.61 39.82 38.45
C LEU A 7 -14.22 39.08 37.27
N ALA A 8 -14.53 39.88 36.26
CA ALA A 8 -14.69 39.46 34.89
C ALA A 8 -13.37 38.95 34.35
N SER A 9 -13.36 37.81 33.66
CA SER A 9 -12.40 37.56 32.57
C SER A 9 -12.98 36.52 31.61
N LEU A 10 -13.57 37.02 30.52
CA LEU A 10 -13.70 36.29 29.26
C LEU A 10 -12.36 35.61 28.94
N SER A 11 -12.36 34.30 28.80
CA SER A 11 -11.33 33.57 28.06
C SER A 11 -12.00 32.81 26.94
N MET A 12 -12.03 33.50 25.81
CA MET A 12 -12.43 33.08 24.48
C MET A 12 -11.67 31.79 24.07
N LEU A 13 -12.39 30.89 23.40
CA LEU A 13 -11.95 29.61 22.85
C LEU A 13 -10.62 29.67 22.07
N PRO A 14 -9.90 28.52 22.02
CA PRO A 14 -9.37 28.03 20.76
C PRO A 14 -9.86 26.60 20.51
N ILE A 15 -11.11 26.41 20.07
CA ILE A 15 -11.50 25.15 19.41
C ILE A 15 -11.11 25.28 17.93
N LEU A 16 -9.79 25.30 17.68
CA LEU A 16 -9.18 25.22 16.34
C LEU A 16 -8.51 23.86 16.11
N ALA A 17 -8.73 22.89 16.99
CA ALA A 17 -8.27 21.52 16.83
C ALA A 17 -9.33 20.65 16.13
N GLY A 18 -9.72 21.01 14.90
CA GLY A 18 -10.87 20.40 14.22
C GLY A 18 -10.62 19.77 12.84
N CYS A 19 -9.47 19.96 12.20
CA CYS A 19 -9.27 19.55 10.80
C CYS A 19 -8.06 18.64 10.55
N ALA A 20 -7.59 17.87 11.55
CA ALA A 20 -6.49 16.92 11.35
C ALA A 20 -6.79 15.48 11.83
N ALA A 21 -7.88 15.28 12.59
CA ALA A 21 -8.18 14.01 13.24
C ALA A 21 -9.16 13.09 12.45
N GLY A 22 -9.22 13.22 11.12
CA GLY A 22 -10.32 12.63 10.34
C GLY A 22 -9.97 12.00 8.99
N ARG A 23 -8.69 11.89 8.60
CA ARG A 23 -8.34 10.99 7.51
C ARG A 23 -7.90 9.68 8.14
N GLN A 24 -8.80 8.72 8.27
CA GLN A 24 -8.37 7.33 8.18
C GLN A 24 -7.46 7.26 6.96
N ARG A 25 -6.16 7.06 7.17
CA ARG A 25 -5.17 7.08 6.09
C ARG A 25 -5.46 5.87 5.22
N GLU A 26 -6.32 6.10 4.23
CA GLU A 26 -6.62 5.14 3.19
C GLU A 26 -5.27 4.64 2.66
N ARG A 27 -5.10 3.31 2.55
CA ARG A 27 -3.82 2.72 2.11
C ARG A 27 -3.40 3.38 0.78
N PRO A 28 -2.11 3.59 0.52
CA PRO A 28 -1.66 4.19 -0.75
C PRO A 28 -2.00 3.31 -1.96
N VAL A 29 -2.19 3.95 -3.11
CA VAL A 29 -2.31 3.26 -4.40
C VAL A 29 -0.93 2.73 -4.82
N LEU A 30 -0.91 1.56 -5.45
CA LEU A 30 0.32 0.96 -5.99
C LEU A 30 0.90 1.82 -7.13
N THR A 31 2.21 2.00 -7.15
CA THR A 31 2.93 2.79 -8.17
C THR A 31 4.07 1.99 -8.79
N ALA A 32 4.52 2.37 -9.98
CA ALA A 32 5.70 1.77 -10.62
C ALA A 32 6.94 1.78 -9.72
N ARG A 33 7.16 2.89 -9.01
CA ARG A 33 8.29 3.03 -8.07
C ARG A 33 8.16 2.08 -6.87
N ALA A 34 6.95 1.91 -6.35
CA ALA A 34 6.70 0.96 -5.28
C ALA A 34 6.97 -0.48 -5.73
N VAL A 35 6.49 -0.86 -6.92
CA VAL A 35 6.71 -2.19 -7.51
C VAL A 35 8.21 -2.49 -7.68
N ALA A 36 8.97 -1.56 -8.28
CA ALA A 36 10.41 -1.74 -8.46
C ALA A 36 11.15 -1.90 -7.12
N ARG A 37 10.74 -1.15 -6.09
CA ARG A 37 11.31 -1.27 -4.74
C ARG A 37 10.98 -2.62 -4.10
N ILE A 38 9.73 -3.08 -4.20
CA ILE A 38 9.30 -4.39 -3.67
C ILE A 38 10.09 -5.51 -4.37
N ALA A 39 10.24 -5.43 -5.69
CA ALA A 39 11.00 -6.40 -6.47
C ALA A 39 12.45 -6.50 -5.98
N ALA A 40 13.12 -5.36 -5.80
CA ALA A 40 14.48 -5.33 -5.28
C ALA A 40 14.59 -5.86 -3.84
N GLN A 41 13.63 -5.50 -2.97
CA GLN A 41 13.61 -5.92 -1.58
C GLN A 41 13.37 -7.44 -1.42
N CYS A 42 12.48 -8.00 -2.23
CA CYS A 42 12.05 -9.39 -2.11
C CYS A 42 12.79 -10.34 -3.08
N GLY A 43 13.78 -9.85 -3.82
CA GLY A 43 14.63 -10.68 -4.68
C GLY A 43 13.99 -11.13 -5.99
N ALA A 44 12.94 -10.43 -6.46
CA ALA A 44 12.38 -10.69 -7.79
C ALA A 44 13.38 -10.30 -8.89
N VAL A 45 13.50 -11.15 -9.92
CA VAL A 45 14.40 -10.96 -11.06
C VAL A 45 13.91 -9.84 -11.97
N ARG A 46 12.60 -9.75 -12.15
CA ARG A 46 11.94 -8.69 -12.93
C ARG A 46 10.64 -8.29 -12.27
N SER A 47 10.18 -7.09 -12.58
CA SER A 47 8.86 -6.62 -12.19
C SER A 47 8.24 -5.76 -13.27
N LYS A 48 6.92 -5.85 -13.43
CA LYS A 48 6.15 -5.02 -14.36
C LYS A 48 5.00 -4.37 -13.61
N PHE A 49 4.84 -3.05 -13.80
CA PHE A 49 3.69 -2.32 -13.28
C PHE A 49 2.69 -2.06 -14.40
N HIS A 50 1.42 -2.30 -14.13
CA HIS A 50 0.32 -2.03 -15.04
C HIS A 50 -0.52 -0.88 -14.47
N PRO A 51 -0.48 0.31 -15.10
CA PRO A 51 -1.33 1.40 -14.67
C PRO A 51 -2.80 1.04 -14.93
N GLY A 52 -3.63 1.19 -13.91
CA GLY A 52 -5.06 0.94 -14.00
C GLY A 52 -5.77 2.03 -14.82
N ARG A 53 -5.84 1.88 -16.15
CA ARG A 53 -6.50 2.88 -17.03
C ARG A 53 -8.03 2.84 -16.91
N THR A 54 -8.60 1.66 -16.70
CA THR A 54 -10.05 1.42 -16.55
C THR A 54 -10.37 0.57 -15.32
N GLY A 55 -9.35 0.26 -14.52
CA GLY A 55 -9.43 -0.60 -13.35
C GLY A 55 -8.35 -0.23 -12.34
N LEU A 56 -8.12 -1.10 -11.37
CA LEU A 56 -7.06 -0.90 -10.39
C LEU A 56 -5.68 -1.20 -10.98
N PRO A 57 -4.62 -0.49 -10.55
CA PRO A 57 -3.27 -0.83 -10.98
C PRO A 57 -2.86 -2.21 -10.44
N SER A 58 -2.07 -2.94 -11.22
CA SER A 58 -1.57 -4.26 -10.85
C SER A 58 -0.07 -4.38 -11.11
N ALA A 59 0.54 -5.47 -10.66
CA ALA A 59 1.96 -5.73 -10.86
C ALA A 59 2.24 -7.22 -11.07
N ASP A 60 3.20 -7.52 -11.95
CA ASP A 60 3.76 -8.85 -12.13
C ASP A 60 5.18 -8.87 -11.55
N PHE A 61 5.54 -9.97 -10.89
CA PHE A 61 6.90 -10.22 -10.39
C PHE A 61 7.40 -11.54 -10.97
N THR A 62 8.59 -11.52 -11.58
CA THR A 62 9.28 -12.71 -12.05
C THR A 62 10.28 -13.13 -10.99
N LEU A 63 10.19 -14.36 -10.50
CA LEU A 63 11.09 -14.93 -9.50
C LEU A 63 12.19 -15.75 -10.15
N ARG A 64 13.21 -16.15 -9.38
CA ARG A 64 14.22 -17.09 -9.86
C ARG A 64 13.60 -18.49 -9.95
N ALA A 65 14.15 -19.33 -10.83
CA ALA A 65 13.76 -20.73 -10.89
C ALA A 65 14.05 -21.40 -9.54
N GLY A 66 13.04 -22.09 -8.98
CA GLY A 66 13.05 -22.66 -7.64
C GLY A 66 12.36 -21.80 -6.57
N ASP A 67 12.05 -20.54 -6.87
CA ASP A 67 11.27 -19.63 -6.01
C ASP A 67 9.81 -19.47 -6.50
N ASP A 68 9.44 -20.15 -7.58
CA ASP A 68 8.16 -20.12 -8.29
C ASP A 68 7.06 -21.00 -7.65
N GLY A 69 7.26 -21.41 -6.40
CA GLY A 69 6.26 -22.11 -5.58
C GLY A 69 5.09 -21.23 -5.14
N ASP A 70 4.06 -21.87 -4.58
CA ASP A 70 2.93 -21.18 -3.94
C ASP A 70 3.39 -20.24 -2.80
N ALA A 71 2.49 -19.36 -2.35
CA ALA A 71 2.81 -18.39 -1.32
C ALA A 71 3.26 -19.01 0.01
N GLU A 72 2.96 -20.28 0.28
CA GLU A 72 3.39 -20.96 1.50
C GLU A 72 4.85 -21.46 1.37
N SER A 73 5.25 -21.90 0.18
CA SER A 73 6.56 -22.52 -0.07
C SER A 73 7.67 -21.54 -0.48
N SER A 74 7.34 -20.39 -1.06
CA SER A 74 8.35 -19.42 -1.56
C SER A 74 8.58 -18.24 -0.60
N PRO A 75 9.79 -18.05 -0.02
CA PRO A 75 10.12 -16.87 0.78
C PRO A 75 9.96 -15.56 0.01
N ALA A 76 10.31 -15.55 -1.28
CA ALA A 76 10.17 -14.37 -2.12
C ALA A 76 8.71 -13.99 -2.32
N VAL A 77 7.84 -14.99 -2.55
CA VAL A 77 6.39 -14.76 -2.65
C VAL A 77 5.81 -14.20 -1.37
N ARG A 78 6.17 -14.77 -0.20
CA ARG A 78 5.71 -14.25 1.11
C ARG A 78 6.12 -12.81 1.34
N CYS A 79 7.37 -12.47 1.01
CA CYS A 79 7.87 -11.11 1.12
C CYS A 79 7.07 -10.14 0.24
N ILE A 80 6.84 -10.49 -1.03
CA ILE A 80 6.07 -9.67 -1.97
C ILE A 80 4.67 -9.46 -1.44
N GLY A 81 4.04 -10.53 -0.94
CA GLY A 81 2.72 -10.47 -0.36
C GLY A 81 2.60 -9.51 0.81
N ALA A 82 3.44 -9.69 1.82
CA ALA A 82 3.48 -8.83 2.99
C ALA A 82 3.75 -7.36 2.62
N ALA A 83 4.57 -7.12 1.58
CA ALA A 83 4.83 -5.77 1.10
C ALA A 83 3.61 -5.15 0.39
N LEU A 84 2.85 -5.95 -0.37
CA LEU A 84 1.65 -5.50 -1.07
C LEU A 84 0.46 -5.24 -0.11
N ASP A 85 0.41 -5.89 1.05
CA ASP A 85 -0.61 -5.62 2.08
C ASP A 85 -0.61 -4.16 2.57
N ALA A 86 0.50 -3.44 2.40
CA ALA A 86 0.57 -2.02 2.72
C ALA A 86 -0.23 -1.12 1.74
N TYR A 87 -0.68 -1.67 0.60
CA TYR A 87 -1.38 -0.94 -0.47
C TYR A 87 -2.88 -1.26 -0.50
N ARG A 88 -3.64 -0.48 -1.27
CA ARG A 88 -5.09 -0.72 -1.43
C ARG A 88 -5.33 -2.07 -2.12
N HIS A 89 -6.18 -2.91 -1.53
CA HIS A 89 -6.59 -4.24 -2.02
C HIS A 89 -5.46 -5.28 -2.03
N ALA A 90 -5.79 -6.49 -1.56
CA ALA A 90 -4.87 -7.63 -1.50
C ALA A 90 -4.65 -8.20 -2.90
N TYR A 91 -3.66 -7.68 -3.63
CA TYR A 91 -3.32 -8.17 -4.97
C TYR A 91 -2.49 -9.44 -4.87
N PHE A 92 -3.16 -10.58 -4.89
CA PHE A 92 -2.52 -11.87 -5.05
C PHE A 92 -3.09 -12.58 -6.26
N GLY A 93 -2.26 -12.79 -7.26
CA GLY A 93 -2.57 -13.61 -8.42
C GLY A 93 -1.28 -14.17 -9.00
N PHE A 94 -0.99 -15.43 -8.72
CA PHE A 94 0.11 -16.15 -9.34
C PHE A 94 -0.37 -16.66 -10.70
N ARG A 95 0.12 -16.05 -11.77
CA ARG A 95 -0.02 -16.64 -13.11
C ARG A 95 1.21 -17.50 -13.36
N PRO A 96 1.07 -18.83 -13.51
CA PRO A 96 2.16 -19.62 -14.06
C PRO A 96 2.51 -19.05 -15.44
N ASP A 97 3.79 -19.11 -15.81
CA ASP A 97 4.28 -18.71 -17.12
C ASP A 97 3.74 -19.72 -18.16
N THR A 98 2.48 -19.58 -18.52
CA THR A 98 1.93 -20.25 -19.69
C THR A 98 2.54 -19.51 -20.87
N ALA A 99 3.68 -19.97 -21.35
CA ALA A 99 4.19 -19.63 -22.66
C ALA A 99 3.07 -19.89 -23.66
N GLN A 100 2.30 -18.85 -23.98
CA GLN A 100 1.31 -18.88 -25.04
C GLN A 100 2.14 -19.02 -26.33
N PRO A 101 2.08 -20.14 -27.07
CA PRO A 101 2.75 -20.20 -28.35
C PRO A 101 2.17 -19.09 -29.25
N PRO A 102 3.00 -18.46 -30.11
CA PRO A 102 2.49 -17.46 -31.05
C PRO A 102 1.41 -18.14 -31.90
N SER A 103 0.17 -17.64 -31.79
CA SER A 103 -0.91 -18.01 -32.69
C SER A 103 -0.49 -17.68 -34.12
N SER A 104 -0.48 -18.71 -34.95
CA SER A 104 -0.11 -18.66 -36.38
C SER A 104 -1.07 -17.83 -37.20
#